data_AF-A0A968ZN52-F1
#
_entry.id   AF-A0A968ZN52-F1
#
_cell.length_a   1.000
_cell.length_b   1.000
_cell.length_c   1.000
_cell.angle_alpha   90.00
_cell.angle_beta   90.00
_cell.angle_gamma   90.00
#
_symmetry.space_group_name_H-M   'P 1'
#
loop_
_entity.id
_entity.type
_entity.pdbx_description
1 polymer ?
#
loop_
_entity_poly.entity_id
_entity_poly.type
_entity_poly.pdbx_seq_one_letter_code
_entity_poly.pdbx_strand_id
1 'polypeptide(L)'
;MNKQALFAWSAGLASVLLLVSAFVNKDDGKPKLPKERVREQVSADVDHLLQLAEALVPAWAATGQNPRTLAGFRHQFTQVRLAYKRLEYLAEYYEPELVKLNINGAPLPKHNPGTEAARTVEEPLGLQILDELIFGEEALAQRAQIQTLLTQLKLDLRWFNTLKQRAYSDRELLEACRLSLLRTFTLGLTGFDCPGSVNSLAEARVGLDALSQTTELFLPYTSSSFAQKCEEIKQTFAEAKAYLQKHQNFEKLDRLEFLVQYTNPLYASLLDLQNDLGIEQANLRQAQSRPWNSTSRNLFDEGFLNPYYYTALAQKKDREQAAELGKLLFFDPVISDKGERSCASCHDPRKAFTDGQTKSLATDQKGTVERNAPTCIDAVFADRYFYDLRAEVLEEQVEHVVYSQQEFATSYPAIVQKLSQSQEYVSLFQGAFPEFGPDPINQGSIASALAAYVATLTSFQSPFDRHVRGESPQLPPRPS
;
A
#
# COMPACT_ATOMS: atom_id res chain seq x y z
N MET A 1 32.19 56.51 49.55
CA MET A 1 33.58 56.31 50.02
C MET A 1 33.99 54.87 49.77
N ASN A 2 35.18 54.76 49.20
CA ASN A 2 36.09 53.67 48.87
C ASN A 2 35.79 52.16 49.00
N LYS A 3 36.51 51.47 48.09
CA LYS A 3 36.71 50.05 47.83
C LYS A 3 37.32 49.26 49.00
N GLN A 4 37.05 47.95 48.98
CA GLN A 4 37.98 46.85 49.27
C GLN A 4 38.70 46.83 50.64
N ALA A 5 38.25 45.93 51.50
CA ALA A 5 39.12 45.07 52.34
C ALA A 5 38.28 43.83 52.73
N LEU A 6 38.40 42.70 52.04
CA LEU A 6 39.44 41.66 52.13
C LEU A 6 39.41 40.85 53.45
N PHE A 7 39.08 39.56 53.23
CA PHE A 7 39.44 38.37 54.01
C PHE A 7 38.75 38.07 55.34
N ALA A 8 37.65 37.31 55.23
CA ALA A 8 37.33 36.23 56.15
C ALA A 8 36.85 34.98 55.37
N TRP A 9 37.84 34.17 54.98
CA TRP A 9 37.86 32.70 55.07
C TRP A 9 36.66 31.88 54.52
N SER A 10 36.85 31.45 53.26
CA SER A 10 36.70 30.08 52.74
C SER A 10 36.14 28.97 53.65
N ALA A 11 34.91 28.51 53.36
CA ALA A 11 34.51 27.09 53.30
C ALA A 11 33.01 27.01 52.93
N GLY A 12 32.70 26.72 51.67
CA GLY A 12 31.30 26.56 51.24
C GLY A 12 31.06 26.60 49.73
N LEU A 13 32.01 26.11 48.93
CA LEU A 13 31.84 25.93 47.49
C LEU A 13 32.18 24.46 47.15
N ALA A 14 31.25 23.58 47.51
CA ALA A 14 31.21 22.19 47.05
C ALA A 14 29.75 21.69 47.07
N SER A 15 28.86 22.39 46.35
CA SER A 15 27.44 21.98 46.25
C SER A 15 26.79 22.24 44.89
N VAL A 16 27.56 22.50 43.83
CA VAL A 16 27.02 22.64 42.47
C VAL A 16 27.94 21.91 41.50
N LEU A 17 27.81 20.58 41.43
CA LEU A 17 28.18 19.69 40.32
C LEU A 17 28.16 18.24 40.82
N LEU A 18 26.96 17.63 40.86
CA LEU A 18 26.73 16.17 40.83
C LEU A 18 25.22 15.89 40.87
N LEU A 19 24.54 16.14 39.74
CA LEU A 19 23.24 15.52 39.42
C LEU A 19 23.24 15.16 37.93
N VAL A 20 24.27 14.43 37.52
CA VAL A 20 24.21 13.53 36.37
C VAL A 20 24.47 12.14 36.93
N SER A 21 23.68 11.16 36.48
CA SER A 21 23.62 9.75 36.91
C SER A 21 22.67 9.45 38.07
N ALA A 22 21.44 9.06 37.71
CA ALA A 22 20.70 7.92 38.26
C ALA A 22 19.19 8.03 37.94
N PHE A 23 18.83 8.15 36.67
CA PHE A 23 17.59 7.50 36.21
C PHE A 23 17.91 6.02 36.00
N VAL A 24 18.13 5.33 37.11
CA VAL A 24 18.01 3.87 37.16
C VAL A 24 16.53 3.62 36.97
N ASN A 25 16.20 2.95 35.86
CA ASN A 25 14.89 2.41 35.58
C ASN A 25 14.55 1.45 36.74
N LYS A 26 13.79 1.94 37.73
CA LYS A 26 13.22 1.08 38.77
C LYS A 26 12.10 0.32 38.08
N ASP A 27 12.37 -0.94 37.78
CA ASP A 27 11.36 -1.91 37.36
C ASP A 27 10.37 -2.08 38.53
N ASP A 28 9.27 -1.33 38.50
CA ASP A 28 8.28 -1.21 39.58
C ASP A 28 7.27 -2.37 39.59
N GLY A 29 7.58 -3.48 38.91
CA GLY A 29 6.79 -4.72 38.92
C GLY A 29 5.41 -4.61 38.26
N LYS A 30 5.10 -3.47 37.63
CA LYS A 30 3.90 -3.31 36.82
C LYS A 30 4.10 -3.98 35.46
N PRO A 31 3.06 -4.63 34.89
CA PRO A 31 3.15 -5.16 33.54
C PRO A 31 3.49 -4.02 32.56
N LYS A 32 4.61 -4.16 31.84
CA LYS A 32 5.02 -3.23 30.78
C LYS A 32 3.90 -3.07 29.76
N LEU A 33 3.71 -1.85 29.27
CA LEU A 33 2.71 -1.55 28.25
C LEU A 33 3.00 -2.33 26.96
N PRO A 34 2.00 -2.68 26.14
CA PRO A 34 2.19 -3.44 24.90
C PRO A 34 3.31 -2.86 24.02
N LYS A 35 3.30 -1.55 23.77
CA LYS A 35 4.33 -0.83 23.00
C LYS A 35 5.77 -0.97 23.53
N GLU A 36 5.95 -1.12 24.84
CA GLU A 36 7.29 -1.29 25.44
C GLU A 36 7.80 -2.71 25.21
N ARG A 37 6.91 -3.70 25.34
CA ARG A 37 7.21 -5.11 25.04
C ARG A 37 7.49 -5.31 23.56
N VAL A 38 6.75 -4.64 22.67
CA VAL A 38 7.04 -4.64 21.22
C VAL A 38 8.43 -4.08 20.96
N ARG A 39 8.82 -2.96 21.59
CA ARG A 39 10.17 -2.40 21.39
C ARG A 39 11.27 -3.39 21.76
N GLU A 40 11.11 -4.13 22.86
CA GLU A 40 12.09 -5.15 23.26
C GLU A 40 12.16 -6.29 22.25
N GLN A 41 11.00 -6.81 21.81
CA GLN A 41 10.93 -7.86 20.80
C GLN A 41 11.55 -7.41 19.46
N VAL A 42 11.18 -6.22 18.98
CA VAL A 42 11.72 -5.65 17.75
C VAL A 42 13.22 -5.43 17.86
N SER A 43 13.73 -4.97 19.01
CA SER A 43 15.18 -4.81 19.19
C SER A 43 15.93 -6.13 19.00
N ALA A 44 15.41 -7.23 19.57
CA ALA A 44 16.02 -8.55 19.41
C ALA A 44 15.92 -9.06 17.97
N ASP A 45 14.77 -8.89 17.32
CA ASP A 45 14.56 -9.30 15.92
C ASP A 45 15.45 -8.51 14.96
N VAL A 46 15.66 -7.21 15.20
CA VAL A 46 16.59 -6.37 14.42
C VAL A 46 18.03 -6.84 14.60
N ASP A 47 18.46 -7.09 15.83
CA ASP A 47 19.82 -7.57 16.10
C ASP A 47 20.07 -8.92 15.42
N HIS A 48 19.08 -9.82 15.43
CA HIS A 48 19.15 -11.09 14.73
C HIS A 48 19.23 -10.93 13.21
N LEU A 49 18.37 -10.10 12.60
CA LEU A 49 18.39 -9.81 11.17
C LEU A 49 19.75 -9.26 10.73
N LEU A 50 20.28 -8.27 11.45
CA LEU A 50 21.57 -7.65 11.12
C LEU A 50 22.74 -8.62 11.28
N GLN A 51 22.71 -9.48 12.30
CA GLN A 51 23.72 -10.52 12.48
C GLN A 51 23.75 -11.49 11.29
N LEU A 52 22.59 -11.96 10.84
CA LEU A 52 22.49 -12.84 9.67
C LEU A 52 22.94 -12.12 8.39
N ALA A 53 22.55 -10.85 8.22
CA ALA A 53 22.92 -10.05 7.05
C ALA A 53 24.44 -9.80 6.95
N GLU A 54 25.12 -9.55 8.08
CA GLU A 54 26.58 -9.35 8.09
C GLU A 54 27.34 -10.62 7.64
N ALA A 55 26.76 -11.81 7.82
CA ALA A 55 27.35 -13.07 7.37
C ALA A 55 27.17 -13.35 5.87
N LEU A 56 26.25 -12.67 5.16
CA LEU A 56 25.91 -13.00 3.77
C LEU A 56 27.07 -12.78 2.79
N VAL A 57 27.72 -11.62 2.84
CA VAL A 57 28.81 -11.26 1.94
C VAL A 57 30.00 -12.24 2.03
N PRO A 58 30.56 -12.54 3.22
CA PRO A 58 31.64 -13.52 3.33
C PRO A 58 31.19 -14.94 2.98
N ALA A 59 29.94 -15.33 3.29
CA ALA A 59 29.41 -16.63 2.90
C ALA A 59 29.28 -16.77 1.38
N TRP A 60 28.81 -15.75 0.69
CA TRP A 60 28.77 -15.72 -0.78
C TRP A 60 30.17 -15.81 -1.36
N ALA A 61 31.14 -15.08 -0.79
CA ALA A 61 32.53 -15.19 -1.18
C ALA A 61 33.05 -16.63 -1.08
N ALA A 62 32.73 -17.33 0.02
CA ALA A 62 33.11 -18.73 0.24
C ALA A 62 32.43 -19.74 -0.70
N THR A 63 31.28 -19.41 -1.30
CA THR A 63 30.60 -20.28 -2.26
C THR A 63 31.47 -20.64 -3.47
N GLY A 64 32.30 -19.71 -3.95
CA GLY A 64 33.11 -19.91 -5.16
C GLY A 64 32.26 -20.27 -6.38
N GLN A 65 32.71 -21.29 -7.14
CA GLN A 65 32.02 -21.86 -8.31
C GLN A 65 31.45 -23.27 -8.01
N ASN A 66 31.18 -23.59 -6.73
CA ASN A 66 30.81 -24.95 -6.31
C ASN A 66 29.29 -25.06 -6.03
N PRO A 67 28.56 -25.97 -6.70
CA PRO A 67 27.13 -26.15 -6.47
C PRO A 67 26.74 -26.61 -5.05
N ARG A 68 27.61 -27.36 -4.35
CA ARG A 68 27.31 -27.83 -2.99
C ARG A 68 27.32 -26.69 -1.97
N THR A 69 28.28 -25.78 -2.09
CA THR A 69 28.36 -24.60 -1.23
C THR A 69 27.25 -23.59 -1.55
N LEU A 70 26.78 -23.54 -2.81
CA LEU A 70 25.62 -22.74 -3.20
C LEU A 70 24.35 -23.16 -2.46
N ALA A 71 24.11 -24.46 -2.28
CA ALA A 71 22.96 -24.95 -1.50
C ALA A 71 23.02 -24.48 -0.04
N GLY A 72 24.22 -24.49 0.58
CA GLY A 72 24.42 -23.95 1.92
C GLY A 72 24.16 -22.45 2.00
N PHE A 73 24.60 -21.69 0.99
CA PHE A 73 24.33 -20.25 0.91
C PHE A 73 22.83 -19.94 0.73
N ARG A 74 22.12 -20.70 -0.13
CA ARG A 74 20.67 -20.58 -0.30
C ARG A 74 19.94 -20.71 1.03
N HIS A 75 20.32 -21.69 1.86
CA HIS A 75 19.75 -21.83 3.20
C HIS A 75 20.00 -20.61 4.09
N GLN A 76 21.22 -20.06 4.09
CA GLN A 76 21.55 -18.86 4.88
C GLN A 76 20.76 -17.63 4.40
N PHE A 77 20.64 -17.44 3.09
CA PHE A 77 19.83 -16.36 2.52
C PHE A 77 18.35 -16.51 2.89
N THR A 78 17.81 -17.74 2.87
CA THR A 78 16.46 -18.01 3.39
C THR A 78 16.32 -17.59 4.85
N GLN A 79 17.32 -17.81 5.72
CA GLN A 79 17.23 -17.35 7.12
C GLN A 79 17.15 -15.82 7.24
N VAL A 80 17.88 -15.07 6.41
CA VAL A 80 17.78 -13.60 6.38
C VAL A 80 16.37 -13.16 5.97
N ARG A 81 15.80 -13.80 4.95
CA ARG A 81 14.42 -13.52 4.52
C ARG A 81 13.40 -13.79 5.62
N LEU A 82 13.51 -14.93 6.31
CA LEU A 82 12.64 -15.25 7.45
C LEU A 82 12.80 -14.25 8.61
N ALA A 83 14.02 -13.82 8.93
CA ALA A 83 14.26 -12.79 9.94
C ALA A 83 13.65 -11.45 9.54
N TYR A 84 13.76 -11.05 8.26
CA TYR A 84 13.10 -9.86 7.73
C TYR A 84 11.57 -9.94 7.86
N LYS A 85 10.97 -11.10 7.57
CA LYS A 85 9.51 -11.29 7.67
C LYS A 85 8.95 -11.10 9.09
N ARG A 86 9.77 -11.22 10.14
CA ARG A 86 9.36 -10.87 11.51
C ARG A 86 9.18 -9.36 11.70
N LEU A 87 9.86 -8.55 10.89
CA LEU A 87 9.89 -7.08 11.00
C LEU A 87 9.15 -6.39 9.84
N GLU A 88 8.76 -7.12 8.80
CA GLU A 88 8.14 -6.59 7.57
C GLU A 88 6.94 -5.70 7.87
N TYR A 89 6.05 -6.10 8.78
CA TYR A 89 4.84 -5.34 9.09
C TYR A 89 5.13 -3.91 9.57
N LEU A 90 6.21 -3.69 10.34
CA LEU A 90 6.62 -2.35 10.77
C LEU A 90 7.38 -1.62 9.68
N ALA A 91 8.23 -2.32 8.92
CA ALA A 91 8.97 -1.71 7.83
C ALA A 91 8.04 -1.16 6.75
N GLU A 92 7.06 -1.96 6.33
CA GLU A 92 6.03 -1.59 5.35
C GLU A 92 5.09 -0.50 5.87
N TYR A 93 4.79 -0.49 7.17
CA TYR A 93 3.94 0.54 7.75
C TYR A 93 4.65 1.90 7.83
N TYR A 94 5.93 1.92 8.18
CA TYR A 94 6.66 3.17 8.44
C TYR A 94 7.46 3.70 7.25
N GLU A 95 8.02 2.84 6.40
CA GLU A 95 8.84 3.23 5.25
C GLU A 95 8.54 2.35 4.02
N PRO A 96 7.30 2.34 3.51
CA PRO A 96 6.88 1.47 2.39
C PRO A 96 7.72 1.68 1.12
N GLU A 97 8.10 2.92 0.80
CA GLU A 97 8.92 3.21 -0.38
C GLU A 97 10.34 2.67 -0.24
N LEU A 98 10.97 2.81 0.92
CA LEU A 98 12.29 2.19 1.17
C LEU A 98 12.22 0.67 1.03
N VAL A 99 11.16 0.05 1.56
CA VAL A 99 10.99 -1.40 1.45
C VAL A 99 10.82 -1.81 0.00
N LYS A 100 9.92 -1.14 -0.72
CA LYS A 100 9.65 -1.36 -2.14
C LYS A 100 10.89 -1.15 -3.00
N LEU A 101 11.74 -0.15 -2.71
CA LEU A 101 12.88 0.24 -3.55
C LEU A 101 14.16 -0.51 -3.21
N ASN A 102 14.46 -0.72 -1.93
CA ASN A 102 15.80 -1.12 -1.48
C ASN A 102 15.83 -2.44 -0.69
N ILE A 103 14.82 -2.71 0.14
CA ILE A 103 14.87 -3.86 1.06
C ILE A 103 14.29 -5.11 0.43
N ASN A 104 13.10 -5.04 -0.14
CA ASN A 104 12.36 -6.18 -0.70
C ASN A 104 11.77 -5.80 -2.06
N GLY A 105 12.59 -5.15 -2.90
CA GLY A 105 12.17 -4.66 -4.19
C GLY A 105 12.04 -5.74 -5.25
N ALA A 106 10.99 -5.63 -6.06
CA ALA A 106 10.70 -6.53 -7.18
C ALA A 106 11.82 -6.51 -8.23
N PRO A 107 12.03 -7.63 -8.95
CA PRO A 107 13.05 -7.75 -9.99
C PRO A 107 12.63 -7.06 -11.29
N LEU A 108 12.13 -5.84 -11.18
CA LEU A 108 11.67 -5.02 -12.29
C LEU A 108 12.39 -3.67 -12.20
N PRO A 109 12.97 -3.18 -13.31
CA PRO A 109 13.47 -1.83 -13.37
C PRO A 109 12.34 -0.85 -13.07
N LYS A 110 12.68 0.23 -12.35
CA LYS A 110 11.72 1.26 -11.99
C LYS A 110 12.05 2.55 -12.71
N HIS A 111 11.02 3.32 -13.01
CA HIS A 111 11.19 4.64 -13.59
C HIS A 111 11.18 5.69 -12.49
N ASN A 112 12.23 6.52 -12.45
CA ASN A 112 12.21 7.74 -11.66
C ASN A 112 11.39 8.79 -12.43
N PRO A 113 10.26 9.28 -11.89
CA PRO A 113 9.37 10.23 -12.58
C PRO A 113 9.91 11.67 -12.56
N GLY A 114 11.22 11.86 -12.40
CA GLY A 114 11.87 13.17 -12.50
C GLY A 114 11.55 13.93 -13.79
N THR A 115 12.14 15.12 -13.96
CA THR A 115 11.96 15.91 -15.18
C THR A 115 12.31 15.08 -16.42
N GLU A 116 11.81 15.46 -17.60
CA GLU A 116 12.06 14.70 -18.84
C GLU A 116 13.56 14.47 -19.12
N ALA A 117 14.43 15.39 -18.65
CA ALA A 117 15.89 15.30 -18.69
C ALA A 117 16.52 14.41 -17.58
N ALA A 118 15.76 14.04 -16.55
CA ALA A 118 16.16 13.27 -15.38
C ALA A 118 15.47 11.90 -15.27
N ARG A 119 14.70 11.48 -16.28
CA ARG A 119 14.12 10.13 -16.34
C ARG A 119 15.24 9.09 -16.40
N THR A 120 15.48 8.43 -15.27
CA THR A 120 16.42 7.32 -15.16
C THR A 120 15.70 6.01 -14.90
N VAL A 121 16.27 4.93 -15.43
CA VAL A 121 15.91 3.57 -15.04
C VAL A 121 16.70 3.25 -13.78
N GLU A 122 15.99 2.95 -12.70
CA GLU A 122 16.54 2.48 -11.45
C GLU A 122 16.59 0.94 -11.48
N GLU A 123 17.78 0.39 -11.33
CA GLU A 123 18.00 -1.05 -11.29
C GLU A 123 17.38 -1.66 -10.03
N PRO A 124 16.84 -2.90 -10.11
CA PRO A 124 16.18 -3.53 -8.99
C PRO A 124 17.18 -3.84 -7.85
N LEU A 125 16.77 -3.55 -6.61
CA LEU A 125 17.52 -3.82 -5.39
C LEU A 125 16.69 -4.63 -4.39
N GLY A 126 17.38 -5.26 -3.44
CA GLY A 126 16.77 -5.90 -2.29
C GLY A 126 16.56 -7.40 -2.41
N LEU A 127 15.73 -7.93 -1.50
CA LEU A 127 15.58 -9.36 -1.26
C LEU A 127 14.89 -10.13 -2.39
N GLN A 128 13.93 -9.55 -3.14
CA GLN A 128 13.26 -10.31 -4.21
C GLN A 128 14.17 -10.52 -5.42
N ILE A 129 14.86 -9.48 -5.89
CA ILE A 129 15.85 -9.63 -6.97
C ILE A 129 16.97 -10.59 -6.57
N LEU A 130 17.47 -10.52 -5.33
CA LEU A 130 18.45 -11.48 -4.83
C LEU A 130 17.88 -12.90 -4.77
N ASP A 131 16.62 -13.08 -4.37
CA ASP A 131 15.95 -14.39 -4.37
C ASP A 131 15.90 -14.99 -5.78
N GLU A 132 15.51 -14.21 -6.79
CA GLU A 132 15.52 -14.67 -8.19
C GLU A 132 16.92 -15.10 -8.65
N LEU A 133 17.93 -14.24 -8.47
CA LEU A 133 19.28 -14.50 -8.95
C LEU A 133 19.95 -15.67 -8.20
N ILE A 134 19.76 -15.78 -6.88
CA ILE A 134 20.40 -16.81 -6.05
C ILE A 134 19.78 -18.20 -6.29
N PHE A 135 18.46 -18.26 -6.52
CA PHE A 135 17.75 -19.53 -6.73
C PHE A 135 17.64 -19.93 -8.21
N GLY A 136 17.90 -19.01 -9.14
CA GLY A 136 17.98 -19.28 -10.57
C GLY A 136 19.12 -20.24 -10.96
N GLU A 137 19.02 -20.77 -12.19
CA GLU A 137 19.98 -21.73 -12.75
C GLU A 137 21.36 -21.10 -12.99
N GLU A 138 21.41 -19.80 -13.26
CA GLU A 138 22.62 -19.04 -13.59
C GLU A 138 23.30 -18.35 -12.39
N ALA A 139 22.90 -18.69 -11.15
CA ALA A 139 23.39 -18.01 -9.94
C ALA A 139 24.93 -17.89 -9.86
N LEU A 140 25.66 -18.93 -10.26
CA LEU A 140 27.13 -18.94 -10.25
C LEU A 140 27.76 -18.12 -11.40
N ALA A 141 27.06 -18.00 -12.54
CA ALA A 141 27.48 -17.16 -13.65
C ALA A 141 27.31 -15.67 -13.32
N GLN A 142 26.26 -15.32 -12.57
CA GLN A 142 25.91 -13.94 -12.20
C GLN A 142 26.57 -13.48 -10.88
N ARG A 143 27.70 -14.11 -10.51
CA ARG A 143 28.28 -13.99 -9.17
C ARG A 143 28.71 -12.57 -8.76
N ALA A 144 29.23 -11.79 -9.71
CA ALA A 144 29.62 -10.41 -9.47
C ALA A 144 28.42 -9.50 -9.17
N GLN A 145 27.32 -9.69 -9.91
CA GLN A 145 26.07 -8.95 -9.69
C GLN A 145 25.48 -9.27 -8.32
N ILE A 146 25.37 -10.57 -7.98
CA ILE A 146 24.88 -11.01 -6.66
C ILE A 146 25.77 -10.44 -5.54
N GLN A 147 27.10 -10.43 -5.71
CA GLN A 147 28.02 -9.86 -4.73
C GLN A 147 27.76 -8.35 -4.49
N THR A 148 27.53 -7.58 -5.55
CA THR A 148 27.19 -6.15 -5.46
C THR A 148 25.87 -5.96 -4.73
N LEU A 149 24.82 -6.69 -5.14
CA LEU A 149 23.49 -6.59 -4.53
C LEU A 149 23.47 -7.01 -3.06
N LEU A 150 24.19 -8.06 -2.68
CA LEU A 150 24.34 -8.47 -1.28
C LEU A 150 25.04 -7.40 -0.44
N THR A 151 26.03 -6.73 -1.01
CA THR A 151 26.75 -5.64 -0.33
C THR A 151 25.82 -4.45 -0.11
N GLN A 152 25.01 -4.11 -1.11
CA GLN A 152 24.01 -3.04 -1.01
C GLN A 152 22.92 -3.38 0.01
N LEU A 153 22.31 -4.58 -0.08
CA LEU A 153 21.29 -5.06 0.85
C LEU A 153 21.80 -4.99 2.29
N LYS A 154 23.05 -5.39 2.55
CA LYS A 154 23.64 -5.34 3.89
C LYS A 154 23.66 -3.92 4.46
N LEU A 155 23.93 -2.91 3.62
CA LEU A 155 23.89 -1.51 4.03
C LEU A 155 22.46 -1.04 4.27
N ASP A 156 21.55 -1.37 3.35
CA ASP A 156 20.15 -0.95 3.43
C ASP A 156 19.44 -1.53 4.66
N LEU A 157 19.72 -2.80 5.02
CA LEU A 157 19.18 -3.43 6.22
C LEU A 157 19.58 -2.72 7.52
N ARG A 158 20.65 -1.91 7.55
CA ARG A 158 21.02 -1.12 8.74
C ARG A 158 19.96 -0.10 9.13
N TRP A 159 19.09 0.30 8.20
CA TRP A 159 17.94 1.14 8.49
C TRP A 159 17.04 0.55 9.59
N PHE A 160 16.97 -0.77 9.72
CA PHE A 160 16.18 -1.42 10.79
C PHE A 160 16.61 -1.02 12.21
N ASN A 161 17.83 -0.49 12.41
CA ASN A 161 18.23 0.12 13.69
C ASN A 161 17.32 1.29 14.11
N THR A 162 16.69 1.97 13.16
CA THR A 162 15.74 3.06 13.45
C THR A 162 14.49 2.54 14.16
N LEU A 163 14.07 1.29 13.90
CA LEU A 163 12.95 0.66 14.59
C LEU A 163 13.25 0.48 16.08
N LYS A 164 14.51 0.14 16.45
CA LYS A 164 14.93 -0.01 17.86
C LYS A 164 14.69 1.26 18.70
N GLN A 165 14.87 2.43 18.08
CA GLN A 165 14.77 3.73 18.73
C GLN A 165 13.37 4.34 18.61
N ARG A 166 12.45 3.69 17.88
CA ARG A 166 11.16 4.29 17.55
C ARG A 166 10.24 4.36 18.77
N ALA A 167 9.49 5.45 18.83
CA ALA A 167 8.35 5.58 19.72
C ALA A 167 7.10 5.03 19.02
N TYR A 168 6.73 3.79 19.34
CA TYR A 168 5.52 3.16 18.82
C TYR A 168 4.28 3.71 19.53
N SER A 169 3.22 3.95 18.76
CA SER A 169 1.88 4.10 19.31
C SER A 169 1.08 2.80 19.16
N ASP A 170 0.17 2.54 20.09
CA ASP A 170 -0.68 1.34 20.09
C ASP A 170 -1.53 1.24 18.81
N ARG A 171 -2.00 2.39 18.30
CA ARG A 171 -2.70 2.49 17.01
C ARG A 171 -1.85 2.01 15.84
N GLU A 172 -0.64 2.54 15.70
CA GLU A 172 0.23 2.18 14.57
C GLU A 172 0.57 0.69 14.57
N LEU A 173 0.77 0.10 15.76
CA LEU A 173 1.04 -1.32 15.90
C LEU A 173 -0.14 -2.19 15.42
N LEU A 174 -1.37 -1.87 15.85
CA LEU A 174 -2.56 -2.60 15.41
C LEU A 174 -2.86 -2.36 13.92
N GLU A 175 -2.69 -1.14 13.41
CA GLU A 175 -2.85 -0.84 11.98
C GLU A 175 -1.81 -1.57 11.13
N ALA A 176 -0.54 -1.59 11.55
CA ALA A 176 0.53 -2.33 10.88
C ALA A 176 0.23 -3.83 10.83
N CYS A 177 -0.27 -4.41 11.92
CA CYS A 177 -0.68 -5.82 11.92
C CYS A 177 -1.83 -6.07 10.94
N ARG A 178 -2.85 -5.20 10.92
CA ARG A 178 -3.99 -5.34 10.01
C ARG A 178 -3.59 -5.23 8.55
N LEU A 179 -2.76 -4.26 8.17
CA LEU A 179 -2.27 -4.15 6.79
C LEU A 179 -1.38 -5.32 6.40
N SER A 180 -0.58 -5.83 7.33
CA SER A 180 0.29 -6.97 7.07
C SER A 180 -0.47 -8.28 6.86
N LEU A 181 -1.66 -8.45 7.47
CA LEU A 181 -2.56 -9.57 7.12
C LEU A 181 -2.97 -9.51 5.65
N LEU A 182 -3.34 -8.31 5.16
CA LEU A 182 -3.70 -8.10 3.75
C LEU A 182 -2.50 -8.34 2.83
N ARG A 183 -1.33 -7.76 3.15
CA ARG A 183 -0.09 -7.96 2.41
C ARG A 183 0.32 -9.44 2.33
N THR A 184 0.19 -10.17 3.45
CA THR A 184 0.48 -11.62 3.49
C THR A 184 -0.39 -12.36 2.49
N PHE A 185 -1.67 -12.01 2.40
CA PHE A 185 -2.59 -12.62 1.44
C PHE A 185 -2.32 -12.20 -0.01
N THR A 186 -2.17 -10.90 -0.28
CA THR A 186 -2.11 -10.37 -1.65
C THR A 186 -0.74 -10.55 -2.31
N LEU A 187 0.35 -10.50 -1.55
CA LEU A 187 1.73 -10.60 -2.05
C LEU A 187 2.48 -11.82 -1.52
N GLY A 188 2.32 -12.14 -0.24
CA GLY A 188 3.02 -13.26 0.38
C GLY A 188 2.60 -14.61 -0.19
N LEU A 189 1.31 -14.93 -0.14
CA LEU A 189 0.79 -16.24 -0.58
C LEU A 189 0.74 -16.39 -2.11
N THR A 190 0.93 -15.31 -2.87
CA THR A 190 0.97 -15.33 -4.35
C THR A 190 2.37 -15.59 -4.90
N GLY A 191 3.39 -15.67 -4.04
CA GLY A 191 4.77 -15.89 -4.45
C GLY A 191 5.50 -14.63 -4.92
N PHE A 192 4.83 -13.47 -4.89
CA PHE A 192 5.37 -12.21 -5.34
C PHE A 192 6.69 -11.85 -4.64
N ASP A 193 6.79 -12.10 -3.33
CA ASP A 193 7.99 -11.78 -2.55
C ASP A 193 9.19 -12.70 -2.81
N CYS A 194 8.99 -13.90 -3.34
CA CYS A 194 10.04 -14.92 -3.50
C CYS A 194 9.92 -15.62 -4.86
N PRO A 195 10.13 -14.87 -5.95
CA PRO A 195 9.92 -15.36 -7.32
C PRO A 195 10.88 -16.50 -7.70
N GLY A 196 12.05 -16.62 -7.04
CA GLY A 196 13.02 -17.67 -7.32
C GLY A 196 12.87 -18.89 -6.41
N SER A 197 12.79 -18.69 -5.10
CA SER A 197 12.80 -19.80 -4.12
C SER A 197 11.44 -20.44 -3.88
N VAL A 198 10.35 -19.72 -4.18
CA VAL A 198 8.96 -20.15 -3.88
C VAL A 198 8.77 -20.48 -2.38
N ASN A 199 9.53 -19.82 -1.51
CA ASN A 199 9.51 -20.03 -0.06
C ASN A 199 8.34 -19.28 0.65
N SER A 200 7.32 -18.89 -0.11
CA SER A 200 6.32 -17.90 0.28
C SER A 200 5.46 -18.36 1.46
N LEU A 201 5.18 -19.66 1.56
CA LEU A 201 4.36 -20.22 2.63
C LEU A 201 5.10 -20.22 3.98
N ALA A 202 6.40 -20.48 3.97
CA ALA A 202 7.23 -20.43 5.18
C ALA A 202 7.37 -18.97 5.66
N GLU A 203 7.56 -18.05 4.72
CA GLU A 203 7.61 -16.60 5.00
C GLU A 203 6.30 -16.07 5.56
N ALA A 204 5.17 -16.41 4.95
CA ALA A 204 3.84 -16.04 5.44
C ALA A 204 3.60 -16.55 6.86
N ARG A 205 4.00 -17.80 7.17
CA ARG A 205 3.88 -18.35 8.53
C ARG A 205 4.73 -17.58 9.55
N VAL A 206 5.94 -17.15 9.20
CA VAL A 206 6.79 -16.33 10.08
C VAL A 206 6.21 -14.93 10.27
N GLY A 207 5.68 -14.31 9.21
CA GLY A 207 4.96 -13.05 9.30
C GLY A 207 3.77 -13.16 10.25
N LEU A 208 2.88 -14.15 10.06
CA LEU A 208 1.74 -14.41 10.94
C LEU A 208 2.14 -14.66 12.39
N ASP A 209 3.29 -15.30 12.62
CA ASP A 209 3.81 -15.49 13.98
C ASP A 209 4.17 -14.16 14.65
N ALA A 210 4.84 -13.26 13.94
CA ALA A 210 5.13 -11.91 14.45
C ALA A 210 3.85 -11.08 14.69
N LEU A 211 2.84 -11.21 13.81
CA LEU A 211 1.54 -10.56 13.97
C LEU A 211 0.79 -11.09 15.20
N SER A 212 0.77 -12.41 15.39
CA SER A 212 0.19 -13.08 16.57
C SER A 212 0.86 -12.59 17.84
N GLN A 213 2.19 -12.63 17.91
CA GLN A 213 2.97 -12.18 19.06
C GLN A 213 2.69 -10.73 19.40
N THR A 214 2.64 -9.84 18.41
CA THR A 214 2.34 -8.41 18.64
C THR A 214 0.92 -8.21 19.14
N THR A 215 -0.06 -8.86 18.51
CA THR A 215 -1.49 -8.76 18.85
C THR A 215 -1.75 -9.26 20.28
N GLU A 216 -1.14 -10.38 20.66
CA GLU A 216 -1.29 -11.00 21.98
C GLU A 216 -0.83 -10.10 23.14
N LEU A 217 0.05 -9.13 22.89
CA LEU A 217 0.46 -8.15 23.90
C LEU A 217 -0.68 -7.24 24.35
N PHE A 218 -1.68 -7.03 23.50
CA PHE A 218 -2.82 -6.15 23.77
C PHE A 218 -3.97 -6.86 24.48
N LEU A 219 -4.11 -8.18 24.30
CA LEU A 219 -5.25 -8.95 24.81
C LEU A 219 -5.45 -8.86 26.34
N PRO A 220 -4.42 -8.77 27.20
CA PRO A 220 -4.62 -8.60 28.65
C PRO A 220 -5.27 -7.27 29.07
N TYR A 221 -5.34 -6.29 28.17
CA TYR A 221 -5.86 -4.95 28.45
C TYR A 221 -7.31 -4.76 27.99
N THR A 222 -7.92 -5.79 27.40
CA THR A 222 -9.30 -5.74 26.90
C THR A 222 -10.32 -5.79 28.03
N SER A 223 -11.54 -5.37 27.74
CA SER A 223 -12.67 -5.51 28.64
C SER A 223 -12.98 -6.99 28.93
N SER A 224 -13.62 -7.26 30.06
CA SER A 224 -14.06 -8.63 30.40
C SER A 224 -15.07 -9.19 29.39
N SER A 225 -15.90 -8.34 28.79
CA SER A 225 -16.81 -8.72 27.71
C SER A 225 -16.10 -9.18 26.45
N PHE A 226 -14.83 -8.82 26.25
CA PHE A 226 -14.04 -9.18 25.07
C PHE A 226 -13.25 -10.49 25.25
N ALA A 227 -13.30 -11.12 26.42
CA ALA A 227 -12.48 -12.30 26.75
C ALA A 227 -12.67 -13.47 25.78
N GLN A 228 -13.90 -13.75 25.34
CA GLN A 228 -14.15 -14.79 24.32
C GLN A 228 -13.48 -14.43 22.99
N LYS A 229 -13.56 -13.16 22.58
CA LYS A 229 -12.97 -12.68 21.33
C LYS A 229 -11.45 -12.75 21.35
N CYS A 230 -10.82 -12.55 22.51
CA CYS A 230 -9.38 -12.78 22.69
C CYS A 230 -8.98 -14.22 22.38
N GLU A 231 -9.75 -15.21 22.85
CA GLU A 231 -9.47 -16.62 22.57
C GLU A 231 -9.73 -16.97 21.09
N GLU A 232 -10.78 -16.41 20.48
CA GLU A 232 -11.03 -16.56 19.04
C GLU A 232 -9.87 -16.00 18.20
N ILE A 233 -9.31 -14.83 18.55
CA ILE A 233 -8.16 -14.24 17.85
C ILE A 233 -6.94 -15.16 17.93
N LYS A 234 -6.59 -15.64 19.13
CA LYS A 234 -5.46 -16.56 19.33
C LYS A 234 -5.65 -17.84 18.53
N GLN A 235 -6.84 -18.43 18.61
CA GLN A 235 -7.18 -19.65 17.90
C GLN A 235 -7.07 -19.46 16.38
N THR A 236 -7.62 -18.38 15.84
CA THR A 236 -7.58 -18.11 14.39
C THR A 236 -6.14 -17.92 13.89
N PHE A 237 -5.27 -17.24 14.65
CA PHE A 237 -3.84 -17.17 14.31
C PHE A 237 -3.16 -18.54 14.35
N ALA A 238 -3.47 -19.37 15.36
CA ALA A 238 -2.92 -20.71 15.48
C ALA A 238 -3.34 -21.61 14.30
N GLU A 239 -4.62 -21.57 13.94
CA GLU A 239 -5.19 -22.34 12.83
C GLU A 239 -4.64 -21.87 11.47
N ALA A 240 -4.51 -20.56 11.25
CA ALA A 240 -3.89 -20.01 10.04
C ALA A 240 -2.44 -20.52 9.86
N LYS A 241 -1.65 -20.49 10.93
CA LYS A 241 -0.27 -21.01 10.92
C LYS A 241 -0.24 -22.52 10.69
N ALA A 242 -1.15 -23.27 11.31
CA ALA A 242 -1.27 -24.72 11.14
C ALA A 242 -1.70 -25.10 9.72
N TYR A 243 -2.60 -24.34 9.10
CA TYR A 243 -3.03 -24.52 7.73
C TYR A 243 -1.84 -24.39 6.76
N LEU A 244 -1.05 -23.31 6.85
CA LEU A 244 0.15 -23.14 6.01
C LEU A 244 1.20 -24.22 6.27
N GLN A 245 1.34 -24.69 7.51
CA GLN A 245 2.26 -25.77 7.85
C GLN A 245 1.83 -27.13 7.27
N LYS A 246 0.53 -27.39 7.19
CA LYS A 246 -0.05 -28.61 6.61
C LYS A 246 -0.04 -28.58 5.08
N HIS A 247 -0.32 -27.42 4.49
CA HIS A 247 -0.47 -27.23 3.04
C HIS A 247 0.78 -26.60 2.42
N GLN A 248 1.89 -27.34 2.38
CA GLN A 248 3.20 -26.82 1.93
C GLN A 248 3.39 -26.74 0.40
N ASN A 249 2.45 -27.28 -0.38
CA ASN A 249 2.52 -27.20 -1.84
C ASN A 249 1.92 -25.87 -2.30
N PHE A 250 2.78 -24.98 -2.79
CA PHE A 250 2.42 -23.64 -3.28
C PHE A 250 1.31 -23.65 -4.34
N GLU A 251 1.36 -24.58 -5.31
CA GLU A 251 0.39 -24.70 -6.40
C GLU A 251 -0.97 -25.23 -5.94
N LYS A 252 -1.00 -25.99 -4.85
CA LYS A 252 -2.21 -26.64 -4.31
C LYS A 252 -2.82 -25.91 -3.12
N LEU A 253 -2.23 -24.82 -2.66
CA LEU A 253 -2.77 -24.04 -1.55
C LEU A 253 -4.11 -23.43 -1.96
N ASP A 254 -5.18 -23.78 -1.25
CA ASP A 254 -6.46 -23.09 -1.39
C ASP A 254 -6.36 -21.73 -0.70
N ARG A 255 -6.10 -20.70 -1.52
CA ARG A 255 -5.96 -19.31 -1.10
C ARG A 255 -7.32 -18.68 -0.76
N LEU A 256 -8.39 -19.15 -1.39
CA LEU A 256 -9.73 -18.66 -1.11
C LEU A 256 -10.19 -19.14 0.27
N GLU A 257 -9.96 -20.41 0.59
CA GLU A 257 -10.17 -20.93 1.95
C GLU A 257 -9.36 -20.12 2.95
N PHE A 258 -8.08 -19.84 2.66
CA PHE A 258 -7.23 -19.08 3.56
C PHE A 258 -7.76 -17.65 3.81
N LEU A 259 -8.20 -16.97 2.75
CA LEU A 259 -8.77 -15.63 2.81
C LEU A 259 -10.01 -15.60 3.72
N VAL A 260 -10.96 -16.51 3.46
CA VAL A 260 -12.28 -16.50 4.09
C VAL A 260 -12.20 -17.01 5.54
N GLN A 261 -11.41 -18.04 5.80
CA GLN A 261 -11.35 -18.67 7.13
C GLN A 261 -10.37 -17.97 8.08
N TYR A 262 -9.33 -17.29 7.57
CA TYR A 262 -8.29 -16.73 8.43
C TYR A 262 -8.03 -15.24 8.21
N THR A 263 -7.69 -14.81 6.99
CA THR A 263 -7.29 -13.41 6.75
C THR A 263 -8.42 -12.43 7.08
N ASN A 264 -9.63 -12.66 6.56
CA ASN A 264 -10.77 -11.77 6.77
C ASN A 264 -11.23 -11.75 8.25
N PRO A 265 -11.42 -12.92 8.93
CA PRO A 265 -11.76 -12.93 10.35
C PRO A 265 -10.73 -12.26 11.25
N LEU A 266 -9.43 -12.46 10.99
CA LEU A 266 -8.36 -11.77 11.73
C LEU A 266 -8.42 -10.27 11.46
N TYR A 267 -8.48 -9.84 10.20
CA TYR A 267 -8.51 -8.42 9.85
C TYR A 267 -9.66 -7.66 10.54
N ALA A 268 -10.85 -8.26 10.60
CA ALA A 268 -12.01 -7.73 11.31
C ALA A 268 -11.84 -7.77 12.84
N SER A 269 -11.35 -8.88 13.39
CA SER A 269 -11.21 -9.05 14.84
C SER A 269 -10.14 -8.14 15.44
N LEU A 270 -9.11 -7.79 14.68
CA LEU A 270 -8.09 -6.81 15.09
C LEU A 270 -8.67 -5.38 15.15
N LEU A 271 -9.68 -5.05 14.33
CA LEU A 271 -10.43 -3.80 14.48
C LEU A 271 -11.30 -3.82 15.73
N ASP A 272 -11.96 -4.95 16.02
CA ASP A 272 -12.78 -5.10 17.23
C ASP A 272 -11.91 -4.96 18.49
N LEU A 273 -10.72 -5.55 18.48
CA LEU A 273 -9.72 -5.38 19.53
C LEU A 273 -9.34 -3.91 19.72
N GLN A 274 -9.05 -3.20 18.62
CA GLN A 274 -8.73 -1.77 18.66
C GLN A 274 -9.87 -0.94 19.25
N ASN A 275 -11.12 -1.24 18.87
CA ASN A 275 -12.32 -0.58 19.39
C ASN A 275 -12.51 -0.83 20.90
N ASP A 276 -12.38 -2.08 21.34
CA ASP A 276 -12.54 -2.45 22.76
C ASP A 276 -11.52 -1.75 23.65
N LEU A 277 -10.28 -1.60 23.17
CA LEU A 277 -9.21 -0.87 23.85
C LEU A 277 -9.39 0.65 23.85
N GLY A 278 -10.42 1.18 23.16
CA GLY A 278 -10.64 2.61 23.01
C GLY A 278 -9.53 3.32 22.21
N ILE A 279 -8.81 2.59 21.36
CA ILE A 279 -7.75 3.13 20.52
C ILE A 279 -8.39 3.69 19.25
N GLU A 280 -8.21 4.97 19.00
CA GLU A 280 -8.70 5.65 17.79
C GLU A 280 -8.11 5.06 16.49
N GLN A 281 -8.85 5.19 15.38
CA GLN A 281 -8.37 4.85 14.03
C GLN A 281 -7.80 6.08 13.32
N ALA A 282 -6.84 5.88 12.42
CA ALA A 282 -6.17 6.99 11.76
C ALA A 282 -7.09 7.90 10.93
N ASN A 283 -8.17 7.35 10.34
CA ASN A 283 -9.13 8.15 9.56
C ASN A 283 -9.86 9.19 10.42
N LEU A 284 -9.79 9.09 11.76
CA LEU A 284 -10.39 10.05 12.69
C LEU A 284 -9.46 11.22 13.06
N ARG A 285 -8.18 11.20 12.63
CA ARG A 285 -7.18 12.22 13.03
C ARG A 285 -6.63 13.08 11.89
N GLN A 286 -6.59 12.59 10.66
CA GLN A 286 -5.92 13.29 9.56
C GLN A 286 -6.92 13.90 8.59
N ALA A 287 -6.70 15.17 8.25
CA ALA A 287 -7.33 15.83 7.10
C ALA A 287 -6.80 15.31 5.74
N GLN A 288 -5.76 14.47 5.76
CA GLN A 288 -5.19 13.82 4.59
C GLN A 288 -5.96 12.54 4.25
N SER A 289 -6.42 12.48 3.00
CA SER A 289 -7.00 11.30 2.38
C SER A 289 -6.02 10.11 2.47
N ARG A 290 -6.48 8.94 2.94
CA ARG A 290 -5.72 7.68 2.88
C ARG A 290 -6.26 6.80 1.75
N PRO A 291 -5.43 5.92 1.15
CA PRO A 291 -5.90 5.04 0.08
C PRO A 291 -6.82 3.93 0.59
N TRP A 292 -6.76 3.61 1.89
CA TRP A 292 -7.60 2.60 2.53
C TRP A 292 -8.43 3.18 3.67
N ASN A 293 -9.53 2.50 3.99
CA ASN A 293 -10.40 2.80 5.09
C ASN A 293 -10.03 1.98 6.34
N SER A 294 -9.53 2.65 7.38
CA SER A 294 -9.11 1.98 8.62
C SER A 294 -10.27 1.42 9.44
N THR A 295 -11.53 1.77 9.14
CA THR A 295 -12.72 1.19 9.79
C THR A 295 -13.36 0.05 8.99
N SER A 296 -12.84 -0.24 7.79
CA SER A 296 -13.29 -1.39 7.00
C SER A 296 -13.04 -2.71 7.74
N ARG A 297 -13.88 -3.71 7.51
CA ARG A 297 -13.79 -5.05 8.13
C ARG A 297 -13.31 -6.11 7.14
N ASN A 298 -13.24 -5.78 5.85
CA ASN A 298 -12.81 -6.69 4.81
C ASN A 298 -12.04 -5.94 3.70
N LEU A 299 -11.10 -6.63 3.04
CA LEU A 299 -10.43 -6.11 1.84
C LEU A 299 -11.43 -5.83 0.70
N PHE A 300 -12.52 -6.58 0.65
CA PHE A 300 -13.54 -6.50 -0.40
C PHE A 300 -14.78 -5.73 0.04
N ASP A 301 -14.74 -5.00 1.15
CA ASP A 301 -15.81 -4.06 1.50
C ASP A 301 -15.83 -2.91 0.47
N GLU A 302 -17.02 -2.48 0.05
CA GLU A 302 -17.20 -1.39 -0.93
C GLU A 302 -16.50 -0.10 -0.51
N GLY A 303 -16.44 0.16 0.80
CA GLY A 303 -15.75 1.31 1.37
C GLY A 303 -14.30 1.05 1.80
N PHE A 304 -13.67 -0.07 1.40
CA PHE A 304 -12.29 -0.37 1.79
C PHE A 304 -11.29 0.56 1.10
N LEU A 305 -11.36 0.69 -0.22
CA LEU A 305 -10.51 1.63 -0.97
C LEU A 305 -11.17 3.00 -1.01
N ASN A 306 -10.34 4.04 -0.93
CA ASN A 306 -10.80 5.41 -1.08
C ASN A 306 -10.75 5.81 -2.55
N PRO A 307 -11.90 5.96 -3.24
CA PRO A 307 -11.94 6.25 -4.68
C PRO A 307 -11.45 7.66 -5.02
N TYR A 308 -11.06 8.45 -4.03
CA TYR A 308 -10.62 9.83 -4.20
C TYR A 308 -9.14 10.03 -3.92
N TYR A 309 -8.44 8.98 -3.50
CA TYR A 309 -7.02 9.08 -3.17
C TYR A 309 -6.16 9.36 -4.40
N TYR A 310 -6.47 8.73 -5.55
CA TYR A 310 -5.77 8.91 -6.82
C TYR A 310 -6.48 9.88 -7.77
N THR A 311 -7.20 10.85 -7.20
CA THR A 311 -7.94 11.88 -7.94
C THR A 311 -7.58 13.25 -7.37
N ALA A 312 -7.74 14.30 -8.16
CA ALA A 312 -7.66 15.67 -7.65
C ALA A 312 -8.90 16.05 -6.79
N LEU A 313 -9.91 15.19 -6.70
CA LEU A 313 -11.14 15.44 -5.95
C LEU A 313 -10.95 15.32 -4.43
N ALA A 314 -11.32 16.35 -3.67
CA ALA A 314 -11.43 16.28 -2.21
C ALA A 314 -12.80 15.74 -1.75
N GLN A 315 -12.85 14.92 -0.69
CA GLN A 315 -14.10 14.35 -0.15
C GLN A 315 -15.05 15.44 0.37
N LYS A 316 -16.05 15.81 -0.45
CA LYS A 316 -17.01 16.90 -0.18
C LYS A 316 -18.46 16.51 -0.48
N LYS A 317 -19.39 17.23 0.13
CA LYS A 317 -20.85 17.02 0.08
C LYS A 317 -21.47 17.27 -1.31
N ASP A 318 -20.91 18.17 -2.11
CA ASP A 318 -21.50 18.61 -3.38
C ASP A 318 -21.22 17.66 -4.57
N ARG A 319 -20.69 16.46 -4.27
CA ARG A 319 -20.24 15.48 -5.26
C ARG A 319 -21.35 14.75 -6.01
N GLU A 320 -22.54 14.59 -5.44
CA GLU A 320 -23.67 14.00 -6.18
C GLU A 320 -24.01 14.87 -7.39
N GLN A 321 -24.03 16.19 -7.22
CA GLN A 321 -24.26 17.13 -8.32
C GLN A 321 -23.11 17.13 -9.32
N ALA A 322 -21.86 17.06 -8.84
CA ALA A 322 -20.69 16.92 -9.71
C ALA A 322 -20.71 15.60 -10.53
N ALA A 323 -21.14 14.49 -9.92
CA ALA A 323 -21.25 13.20 -10.60
C ALA A 323 -22.39 13.17 -11.62
N GLU A 324 -23.55 13.77 -11.32
CA GLU A 324 -24.65 13.89 -12.29
C GLU A 324 -24.28 14.81 -13.47
N LEU A 325 -23.60 15.94 -13.21
CA LEU A 325 -23.03 16.77 -14.27
C LEU A 325 -21.97 16.01 -15.07
N GLY A 326 -21.09 15.27 -14.38
CA GLY A 326 -20.08 14.43 -15.01
C GLY A 326 -20.67 13.38 -15.93
N LYS A 327 -21.76 12.74 -15.49
CA LYS A 327 -22.53 11.78 -16.28
C LYS A 327 -23.07 12.44 -17.53
N LEU A 328 -23.70 13.62 -17.42
CA LEU A 328 -24.19 14.36 -18.58
C LEU A 328 -23.05 14.60 -19.59
N LEU A 329 -21.92 15.15 -19.13
CA LEU A 329 -20.75 15.41 -19.97
C LEU A 329 -20.18 14.13 -20.60
N PHE A 330 -20.14 13.02 -19.86
CA PHE A 330 -19.60 11.75 -20.33
C PHE A 330 -20.33 11.21 -21.59
N PHE A 331 -21.63 11.47 -21.69
CA PHE A 331 -22.45 11.05 -22.83
C PHE A 331 -22.63 12.15 -23.89
N ASP A 332 -22.45 13.43 -23.55
CA ASP A 332 -22.67 14.55 -24.46
C ASP A 332 -21.45 14.80 -25.37
N PRO A 333 -21.59 14.75 -26.71
CA PRO A 333 -20.47 14.99 -27.61
C PRO A 333 -20.04 16.47 -27.69
N VAL A 334 -20.71 17.40 -27.00
CA VAL A 334 -20.33 18.82 -26.88
C VAL A 334 -18.88 19.02 -26.44
N ILE A 335 -18.29 18.04 -25.75
CA ILE A 335 -16.89 18.05 -25.31
C ILE A 335 -15.87 17.68 -26.39
N SER A 336 -16.30 17.34 -27.61
CA SER A 336 -15.44 17.10 -28.78
C SER A 336 -15.50 18.23 -29.79
N ASP A 337 -14.51 18.36 -30.67
CA ASP A 337 -14.42 19.45 -31.66
C ASP A 337 -15.69 19.58 -32.51
N LYS A 338 -16.06 18.50 -33.22
CA LYS A 338 -17.20 18.49 -34.16
C LYS A 338 -18.55 18.13 -33.53
N GLY A 339 -18.60 17.86 -32.23
CA GLY A 339 -19.84 17.39 -31.60
C GLY A 339 -20.25 15.98 -32.03
N GLU A 340 -19.29 15.13 -32.42
CA GLU A 340 -19.53 13.78 -32.95
C GLU A 340 -19.08 12.67 -31.99
N ARG A 341 -18.31 13.00 -30.95
CA ARG A 341 -17.70 12.03 -30.02
C ARG A 341 -17.85 12.46 -28.57
N SER A 342 -18.15 11.50 -27.70
CA SER A 342 -18.16 11.64 -26.25
C SER A 342 -17.32 10.53 -25.60
N CYS A 343 -17.13 10.57 -24.28
CA CYS A 343 -16.44 9.50 -23.55
C CYS A 343 -17.14 8.15 -23.78
N ALA A 344 -18.47 8.15 -23.78
CA ALA A 344 -19.30 6.96 -24.02
C ALA A 344 -19.16 6.36 -25.43
N SER A 345 -18.57 7.08 -26.39
CA SER A 345 -18.28 6.54 -27.72
C SER A 345 -17.21 5.43 -27.68
N CYS A 346 -16.28 5.52 -26.73
CA CYS A 346 -15.24 4.51 -26.49
C CYS A 346 -15.48 3.70 -25.20
N HIS A 347 -16.29 4.20 -24.28
CA HIS A 347 -16.59 3.58 -22.99
C HIS A 347 -18.09 3.31 -22.83
N ASP A 348 -18.61 2.34 -23.59
CA ASP A 348 -20.03 2.00 -23.63
C ASP A 348 -20.45 1.20 -22.37
N PRO A 349 -21.42 1.68 -21.57
CA PRO A 349 -21.90 0.95 -20.39
C PRO A 349 -22.35 -0.49 -20.67
N ARG A 350 -22.89 -0.75 -21.88
CA ARG A 350 -23.36 -2.09 -22.29
C ARG A 350 -22.20 -3.06 -22.53
N LYS A 351 -20.98 -2.55 -22.66
CA LYS A 351 -19.74 -3.31 -22.85
C LYS A 351 -18.80 -3.12 -21.67
N ALA A 352 -19.36 -2.98 -20.47
CA ALA A 352 -18.61 -2.74 -19.23
C ALA A 352 -17.67 -1.52 -19.35
N PHE A 353 -18.15 -0.42 -19.94
CA PHE A 353 -17.40 0.81 -20.16
C PHE A 353 -16.12 0.62 -20.99
N THR A 354 -16.15 -0.32 -21.95
CA THR A 354 -15.18 -0.46 -23.04
C THR A 354 -15.88 -0.23 -24.38
N ASP A 355 -15.16 -0.33 -25.51
CA ASP A 355 -15.76 -0.32 -26.84
C ASP A 355 -15.90 -1.72 -27.46
N GLY A 356 -15.30 -2.75 -26.83
CA GLY A 356 -15.23 -4.11 -27.35
C GLY A 356 -14.40 -4.28 -28.62
N GLN A 357 -13.47 -3.34 -28.91
CA GLN A 357 -12.61 -3.36 -30.09
C GLN A 357 -11.15 -3.63 -29.72
N THR A 358 -10.38 -4.18 -30.66
CA THR A 358 -8.92 -4.33 -30.48
C THR A 358 -8.22 -2.98 -30.30
N LYS A 359 -8.68 -1.95 -31.03
CA LYS A 359 -8.28 -0.55 -30.91
C LYS A 359 -9.46 0.33 -31.28
N SER A 360 -9.67 1.43 -30.56
CA SER A 360 -10.80 2.33 -30.80
C SER A 360 -10.67 3.07 -32.12
N LEU A 361 -11.79 3.32 -32.81
CA LEU A 361 -11.79 4.09 -34.06
C LEU A 361 -11.37 5.55 -33.79
N ALA A 362 -10.50 6.12 -34.60
CA ALA A 362 -10.13 7.54 -34.51
C ALA A 362 -11.29 8.45 -34.93
N THR A 363 -11.31 9.70 -34.45
CA THR A 363 -12.43 10.63 -34.70
C THR A 363 -12.60 11.03 -36.16
N ASP A 364 -11.53 10.92 -36.97
CA ASP A 364 -11.58 11.16 -38.41
C ASP A 364 -12.13 9.98 -39.21
N GLN A 365 -12.40 8.85 -38.54
CA GLN A 365 -12.84 7.57 -39.10
C GLN A 365 -11.88 6.95 -40.13
N LYS A 366 -10.62 7.41 -40.21
CA LYS A 366 -9.62 6.93 -41.19
C LYS A 366 -8.63 5.93 -40.61
N GLY A 367 -8.69 5.67 -39.30
CA GLY A 367 -7.80 4.76 -38.60
C GLY A 367 -8.28 4.46 -37.18
N THR A 368 -7.37 3.95 -36.36
CA THR A 368 -7.62 3.68 -34.93
C THR A 368 -6.64 4.46 -34.06
N VAL A 369 -7.00 4.66 -32.80
CA VAL A 369 -6.01 5.02 -31.77
C VAL A 369 -5.01 3.88 -31.57
N GLU A 370 -3.94 4.12 -30.82
CA GLU A 370 -2.84 3.16 -30.69
C GLU A 370 -3.18 1.91 -29.87
N ARG A 371 -4.12 2.02 -28.92
CA ARG A 371 -4.41 0.99 -27.91
C ARG A 371 -5.92 0.71 -27.78
N ASN A 372 -6.25 -0.39 -27.11
CA ASN A 372 -7.63 -0.69 -26.71
C ASN A 372 -8.11 0.31 -25.63
N ALA A 373 -9.40 0.65 -25.62
CA ALA A 373 -10.01 1.43 -24.55
C ALA A 373 -10.22 0.54 -23.30
N PRO A 374 -9.53 0.80 -22.17
CA PRO A 374 -9.74 0.06 -20.93
C PRO A 374 -11.12 0.36 -20.34
N THR A 375 -11.58 -0.48 -19.41
CA THR A 375 -12.83 -0.20 -18.68
C THR A 375 -12.68 1.04 -17.78
N CYS A 376 -13.75 1.81 -17.63
CA CYS A 376 -13.84 2.84 -16.58
C CYS A 376 -14.29 2.27 -15.23
N ILE A 377 -14.74 1.01 -15.17
CA ILE A 377 -15.17 0.38 -13.91
C ILE A 377 -13.95 0.21 -13.01
N ASP A 378 -14.07 0.65 -11.75
CA ASP A 378 -13.03 0.61 -10.71
C ASP A 378 -11.75 1.39 -11.06
N ALA A 379 -11.76 2.18 -12.16
CA ALA A 379 -10.57 2.87 -12.66
C ALA A 379 -10.00 3.91 -11.68
N VAL A 380 -10.85 4.48 -10.82
CA VAL A 380 -10.46 5.46 -9.79
C VAL A 380 -9.54 4.91 -8.70
N PHE A 381 -9.43 3.58 -8.58
CA PHE A 381 -8.54 2.95 -7.62
C PHE A 381 -7.13 2.70 -8.17
N ALA A 382 -6.89 3.01 -9.45
CA ALA A 382 -5.58 2.85 -10.06
C ALA A 382 -4.61 3.97 -9.62
N ASP A 383 -3.39 3.59 -9.25
CA ASP A 383 -2.31 4.54 -8.89
C ASP A 383 -1.79 5.32 -10.11
N ARG A 384 -1.95 4.78 -11.32
CA ARG A 384 -1.52 5.41 -12.58
C ARG A 384 -2.48 5.06 -13.71
N TYR A 385 -2.61 5.97 -14.69
CA TYR A 385 -3.54 5.86 -15.80
C TYR A 385 -2.82 5.72 -17.15
N PHE A 386 -3.53 5.18 -18.14
CA PHE A 386 -3.03 4.65 -19.42
C PHE A 386 -2.15 3.40 -19.28
N TYR A 387 -2.07 2.61 -20.37
CA TYR A 387 -1.21 1.42 -20.43
C TYR A 387 0.30 1.69 -20.22
N ASP A 388 0.76 2.93 -20.39
CA ASP A 388 2.14 3.35 -20.13
C ASP A 388 2.29 4.16 -18.84
N LEU A 389 1.24 4.21 -18.01
CA LEU A 389 1.26 4.79 -16.67
C LEU A 389 1.65 6.28 -16.63
N ARG A 390 1.49 7.00 -17.75
CA ARG A 390 2.00 8.37 -17.92
C ARG A 390 1.21 9.45 -17.17
N ALA A 391 -0.01 9.15 -16.74
CA ALA A 391 -0.86 10.10 -16.01
C ALA A 391 -0.99 9.65 -14.55
N GLU A 392 -0.80 10.59 -13.62
CA GLU A 392 -0.76 10.33 -12.18
C GLU A 392 -2.12 10.45 -11.51
N VAL A 393 -3.02 11.26 -12.08
CA VAL A 393 -4.40 11.43 -11.61
C VAL A 393 -5.38 11.30 -12.77
N LEU A 394 -6.64 10.96 -12.46
CA LEU A 394 -7.68 10.75 -13.48
C LEU A 394 -7.93 12.01 -14.33
N GLU A 395 -7.83 13.19 -13.74
CA GLU A 395 -8.04 14.46 -14.42
C GLU A 395 -7.00 14.71 -15.53
N GLU A 396 -5.75 14.27 -15.34
CA GLU A 396 -4.72 14.32 -16.39
C GLU A 396 -5.09 13.38 -17.54
N GLN A 397 -5.64 12.19 -17.24
CA GLN A 397 -6.12 11.25 -18.26
C GLN A 397 -7.18 11.91 -19.15
N VAL A 398 -8.14 12.63 -18.55
CA VAL A 398 -9.17 13.39 -19.28
C VAL A 398 -8.54 14.47 -20.17
N GLU A 399 -7.57 15.22 -19.65
CA GLU A 399 -6.86 16.26 -20.39
C GLU A 399 -6.15 15.72 -21.64
N HIS A 400 -5.48 14.58 -21.53
CA HIS A 400 -4.84 13.92 -22.67
C HIS A 400 -5.84 13.57 -23.79
N VAL A 401 -7.05 13.11 -23.45
CA VAL A 401 -8.12 12.78 -24.42
C VAL A 401 -8.66 14.03 -25.11
N VAL A 402 -8.84 15.13 -24.36
CA VAL A 402 -9.32 16.42 -24.89
C VAL A 402 -8.45 16.91 -26.03
N TYR A 403 -7.12 16.90 -25.84
CA TYR A 403 -6.16 17.42 -26.81
C TYR A 403 -5.77 16.44 -27.92
N SER A 404 -6.01 15.14 -27.72
CA SER A 404 -5.69 14.09 -28.69
C SER A 404 -6.45 14.27 -30.00
N GLN A 405 -5.71 14.44 -31.10
CA GLN A 405 -6.27 14.63 -32.45
C GLN A 405 -7.00 13.39 -32.98
N GLN A 406 -6.73 12.22 -32.41
CA GLN A 406 -7.40 10.98 -32.76
C GLN A 406 -8.67 10.76 -31.92
N GLU A 407 -8.88 11.55 -30.87
CA GLU A 407 -9.98 11.42 -29.92
C GLU A 407 -10.89 12.65 -29.95
N PHE A 408 -10.80 13.60 -29.03
CA PHE A 408 -11.72 14.75 -29.02
C PHE A 408 -11.29 15.89 -29.93
N ALA A 409 -10.00 15.95 -30.29
CA ALA A 409 -9.39 16.93 -31.19
C ALA A 409 -9.72 18.40 -30.85
N THR A 410 -9.87 18.73 -29.57
CA THR A 410 -10.31 20.07 -29.12
C THR A 410 -9.42 20.63 -28.01
N SER A 411 -9.90 21.67 -27.32
CA SER A 411 -9.22 22.29 -26.17
C SER A 411 -10.22 22.70 -25.10
N TYR A 412 -9.78 22.82 -23.85
CA TYR A 412 -10.64 23.30 -22.77
C TYR A 412 -11.29 24.67 -23.05
N PRO A 413 -10.58 25.70 -23.57
CA PRO A 413 -11.23 26.96 -23.94
C PRO A 413 -12.40 26.79 -24.94
N ALA A 414 -12.25 25.90 -25.93
CA ALA A 414 -13.32 25.63 -26.89
C ALA A 414 -14.50 24.90 -26.24
N ILE A 415 -14.25 23.96 -25.33
CA ILE A 415 -15.30 23.29 -24.55
C ILE A 415 -16.02 24.29 -23.66
N VAL A 416 -15.29 25.12 -22.91
CA VAL A 416 -15.86 26.17 -22.04
C VAL A 416 -16.73 27.13 -22.84
N GLN A 417 -16.29 27.54 -24.04
CA GLN A 417 -17.07 28.40 -24.91
C GLN A 417 -18.40 27.75 -25.31
N LYS A 418 -18.39 26.46 -25.70
CA LYS A 418 -19.61 25.71 -26.05
C LYS A 418 -20.55 25.56 -24.86
N LEU A 419 -20.03 25.13 -23.71
CA LEU A 419 -20.83 24.92 -22.50
C LEU A 419 -21.43 26.22 -21.95
N SER A 420 -20.66 27.32 -21.98
CA SER A 420 -21.11 28.64 -21.53
C SER A 420 -22.26 29.23 -22.36
N GLN A 421 -22.52 28.71 -23.57
CA GLN A 421 -23.67 29.12 -24.39
C GLN A 421 -24.98 28.46 -23.95
N SER A 422 -24.92 27.44 -23.10
CA SER A 422 -26.09 26.76 -22.54
C SER A 422 -26.37 27.23 -21.13
N GLN A 423 -27.51 27.90 -20.93
CA GLN A 423 -27.94 28.35 -19.60
C GLN A 423 -28.13 27.19 -18.61
N GLU A 424 -28.49 26.01 -19.14
CA GLU A 424 -28.62 24.78 -18.35
C GLU A 424 -27.26 24.32 -17.83
N TYR A 425 -26.24 24.24 -18.69
CA TYR A 425 -24.89 23.90 -18.25
C TYR A 425 -24.36 24.91 -17.24
N VAL A 426 -24.54 26.21 -17.47
CA VAL A 426 -24.14 27.24 -16.49
C VAL A 426 -24.78 26.98 -15.12
N SER A 427 -26.08 26.68 -15.07
CA SER A 427 -26.76 26.38 -13.81
C SER A 427 -26.24 25.09 -13.15
N LEU A 428 -25.98 24.04 -13.93
CA LEU A 428 -25.47 22.76 -13.41
C LEU A 428 -24.07 22.92 -12.82
N PHE A 429 -23.17 23.63 -13.50
CA PHE A 429 -21.82 23.90 -13.01
C PHE A 429 -21.82 24.80 -11.77
N GLN A 430 -22.72 25.79 -11.67
CA GLN A 430 -22.87 26.62 -10.47
C GLN A 430 -23.32 25.80 -9.25
N GLY A 431 -24.21 24.83 -9.45
CA GLY A 431 -24.64 23.93 -8.39
C GLY A 431 -23.54 22.96 -7.98
N ALA A 432 -22.88 22.33 -8.96
CA ALA A 432 -21.86 21.31 -8.71
C ALA A 432 -20.55 21.86 -8.14
N PHE A 433 -20.18 23.11 -8.47
CA PHE A 433 -18.92 23.71 -8.04
C PHE A 433 -19.08 25.17 -7.60
N PRO A 434 -19.82 25.44 -6.50
CA PRO A 434 -20.04 26.78 -6.00
C PRO A 434 -18.73 27.48 -5.58
N GLU A 435 -17.66 26.73 -5.29
CA GLU A 435 -16.34 27.30 -4.95
C GLU A 435 -15.68 28.08 -6.09
N PHE A 436 -16.08 27.86 -7.34
CA PHE A 436 -15.55 28.61 -8.49
C PHE A 436 -16.29 29.93 -8.76
N GLY A 437 -17.34 30.23 -7.97
CA GLY A 437 -18.02 31.53 -7.99
C GLY A 437 -18.50 31.96 -9.39
N PRO A 438 -18.00 33.10 -9.93
CA PRO A 438 -18.46 33.63 -11.21
C PRO A 438 -18.01 32.82 -12.44
N ASP A 439 -16.98 31.98 -12.31
CA ASP A 439 -16.40 31.19 -13.41
C ASP A 439 -16.57 29.67 -13.18
N PRO A 440 -17.82 29.18 -13.06
CA PRO A 440 -18.12 27.81 -12.66
C PRO A 440 -17.74 26.78 -13.75
N ILE A 441 -17.68 27.21 -15.02
CA ILE A 441 -17.26 26.37 -16.16
C ILE A 441 -15.79 26.68 -16.47
N ASN A 442 -14.89 25.79 -16.07
CA ASN A 442 -13.46 25.91 -16.32
C ASN A 442 -12.82 24.52 -16.48
N GLN A 443 -11.53 24.45 -16.84
CA GLN A 443 -10.82 23.18 -17.02
C GLN A 443 -10.93 22.27 -15.78
N GLY A 444 -10.71 22.84 -14.60
CA GLY A 444 -10.76 22.11 -13.33
C GLY A 444 -12.15 21.54 -13.05
N SER A 445 -13.22 22.32 -13.22
CA SER A 445 -14.59 21.83 -12.97
C SER A 445 -15.06 20.80 -14.00
N ILE A 446 -14.67 20.94 -15.28
CA ILE A 446 -14.98 19.95 -16.32
C ILE A 446 -14.30 18.61 -16.01
N ALA A 447 -12.99 18.63 -15.76
CA ALA A 447 -12.23 17.42 -15.44
C ALA A 447 -12.73 16.78 -14.14
N SER A 448 -13.01 17.60 -13.12
CA SER A 448 -13.54 17.14 -11.83
C SER A 448 -14.93 16.50 -11.94
N ALA A 449 -15.82 17.05 -12.78
CA ALA A 449 -17.15 16.46 -13.00
C ALA A 449 -17.02 15.08 -13.62
N LEU A 450 -16.23 14.95 -14.71
CA LEU A 450 -15.98 13.67 -15.37
C LEU A 450 -15.35 12.65 -14.40
N ALA A 451 -14.35 13.06 -13.63
CA ALA A 451 -13.73 12.23 -12.61
C ALA A 451 -14.74 11.79 -11.52
N ALA A 452 -15.63 12.70 -11.09
CA ALA A 452 -16.65 12.39 -10.10
C ALA A 452 -17.65 11.35 -10.61
N TYR A 453 -18.03 11.40 -11.89
CA TYR A 453 -18.87 10.37 -12.49
C TYR A 453 -18.13 9.03 -12.60
N VAL A 454 -16.90 9.01 -13.08
CA VAL A 454 -16.09 7.78 -13.16
C VAL A 454 -15.88 7.16 -11.77
N ALA A 455 -15.78 7.97 -10.71
CA ALA A 455 -15.73 7.48 -9.33
C ALA A 455 -17.00 6.77 -8.85
N THR A 456 -18.14 6.96 -9.53
CA THR A 456 -19.37 6.20 -9.26
C THR A 456 -19.40 4.84 -9.95
N LEU A 457 -18.51 4.60 -10.91
CA LEU A 457 -18.45 3.37 -11.69
C LEU A 457 -17.66 2.30 -10.94
N THR A 458 -18.20 1.79 -9.84
CA THR A 458 -17.56 0.76 -9.02
C THR A 458 -18.27 -0.59 -9.10
N SER A 459 -17.53 -1.67 -8.86
CA SER A 459 -18.06 -3.04 -8.89
C SER A 459 -17.61 -3.85 -7.67
N PHE A 460 -18.40 -3.80 -6.60
CA PHE A 460 -18.16 -4.57 -5.36
C PHE A 460 -19.26 -5.61 -5.06
N GLN A 461 -20.02 -6.03 -6.06
CA GLN A 461 -21.16 -6.94 -5.91
C GLN A 461 -21.08 -8.15 -6.84
N SER A 462 -19.88 -8.56 -7.23
CA SER A 462 -19.70 -9.83 -7.94
C SER A 462 -20.05 -11.01 -7.01
N PRO A 463 -20.32 -12.21 -7.57
CA PRO A 463 -20.49 -13.40 -6.75
C PRO A 463 -19.26 -13.71 -5.88
N PHE A 464 -18.07 -13.33 -6.35
CA PHE A 464 -16.84 -13.43 -5.59
C PHE A 464 -16.86 -12.51 -4.37
N ASP A 465 -17.17 -11.23 -4.56
CA ASP A 465 -17.19 -10.24 -3.48
C ASP A 465 -18.15 -10.65 -2.35
N ARG A 466 -19.37 -11.06 -2.73
CA ARG A 466 -20.36 -11.56 -1.77
C ARG A 466 -19.86 -12.78 -1.01
N HIS A 467 -19.17 -13.70 -1.68
CA HIS A 467 -18.65 -14.90 -1.03
C HIS A 467 -17.53 -14.57 -0.03
N VAL A 468 -16.56 -13.74 -0.41
CA VAL A 468 -15.42 -13.40 0.47
C VAL A 468 -15.82 -12.48 1.63
N ARG A 469 -16.94 -11.76 1.51
CA ARG A 469 -17.58 -11.03 2.62
C ARG A 469 -18.50 -11.91 3.48
N GLY A 470 -18.69 -13.18 3.13
CA GLY A 470 -19.58 -14.10 3.87
C GLY A 470 -21.08 -13.88 3.62
N GLU A 471 -21.44 -13.08 2.62
CA GLU A 471 -22.83 -12.81 2.21
C GLU A 471 -23.41 -13.93 1.34
N SER A 472 -22.56 -14.80 0.78
CA SER A 472 -22.94 -16.01 0.04
C SER A 472 -22.13 -17.22 0.51
N PRO A 473 -22.76 -18.35 0.84
CA PRO A 473 -22.04 -19.54 1.29
C PRO A 473 -21.25 -20.23 0.17
N GLN A 474 -21.56 -19.95 -1.10
CA GLN A 474 -20.93 -20.61 -2.24
C GLN A 474 -20.64 -19.62 -3.36
N LEU A 475 -19.53 -19.86 -4.06
CA LEU A 475 -19.29 -19.30 -5.37
C LEU A 475 -20.14 -20.04 -6.40
N PRO A 476 -20.76 -19.33 -7.36
CA PRO A 476 -21.41 -20.00 -8.48
C PRO A 476 -20.37 -20.82 -9.26
N PRO A 477 -20.77 -21.97 -9.84
CA PRO A 477 -19.88 -22.74 -10.68
C PRO A 477 -19.39 -21.88 -11.85
N ARG A 478 -18.16 -22.14 -12.31
CA ARG A 478 -17.62 -21.46 -13.49
C ARG A 478 -18.61 -21.63 -14.66
N PRO A 479 -19.04 -20.56 -15.32
CA PRO A 479 -19.88 -20.67 -16.51
C PRO A 479 -19.18 -21.58 -17.52
N SER A 480 -19.95 -22.54 -18.05
CA SER A 480 -19.50 -23.50 -19.06
C SER A 480 -19.10 -22.84 -20.36
#